data_AF-A0A254NP21-F1
#
_entry.id   AF-A0A254NP21-F1
#
_cell.length_a   1.000
_cell.length_b   1.000
_cell.length_c   1.000
_cell.angle_alpha   90.00
_cell.angle_beta   90.00
_cell.angle_gamma   90.00
#
_symmetry.space_group_name_H-M   'P 1'
#
loop_
_entity.id
_entity.type
_entity.pdbx_description
1 polymer ?
#
loop_
_entity_poly.entity_id
_entity_poly.type
_entity_poly.pdbx_seq_one_letter_code
_entity_poly.pdbx_strand_id
1 'polypeptide(L)'
;MNVSVRKKSGRLAVSLLAVLLLFGSLAAAAPRSLPSVSAESSEIRPPSGIGLDDENRSLLLKQARAMYAFNEFYKNGYDYEPYYPVFKQDSLDAFDAAFDPAATREELTAALQKFDGFPSIDLYIGNGDYGIDDTLFEMELQLHLYLEFGSEPGQWSEADAEYAMNEIALMRDRIYALTADSRWEPETWEIFWKYLNFRADLEDRRSGRKEIFAQTFQYRTDVLNRLTAGTLTEAQTAGFDDAVSRLEAVLATSGDQEAVVSAFAQVKSAYETLPTSGNPQAVLAAELEAARKLLDLPKGIRSGQYPASAFGDLRRAINEANLVVKRGSTPSELVQARSKLAAAVAEFHSRKKP
;
A
#
# COMPACT_ATOMS: atom_id res chain seq x y z
N MET A 1 -29.30 55.35 -23.29
CA MET A 1 -29.47 54.03 -23.94
C MET A 1 -28.10 53.56 -24.38
N ASN A 2 -27.57 52.55 -23.69
CA ASN A 2 -26.18 52.12 -23.78
C ASN A 2 -25.95 51.21 -24.99
N VAL A 3 -24.85 51.47 -25.68
CA VAL A 3 -24.37 50.75 -26.86
C VAL A 3 -23.65 49.47 -26.43
N SER A 4 -24.16 48.32 -26.90
CA SER A 4 -23.57 47.00 -26.71
C SER A 4 -22.51 46.71 -27.77
N VAL A 5 -21.25 46.50 -27.35
CA VAL A 5 -20.18 45.98 -28.22
C VAL A 5 -19.81 44.58 -27.75
N ARG A 6 -20.13 43.58 -28.58
CA ARG A 6 -19.65 42.20 -28.48
C ARG A 6 -18.15 42.16 -28.78
N LYS A 7 -17.34 41.59 -27.89
CA LYS A 7 -16.00 41.09 -28.22
C LYS A 7 -16.03 39.57 -28.31
N LYS A 8 -15.77 39.06 -29.52
CA LYS A 8 -15.32 37.70 -29.77
C LYS A 8 -13.81 37.66 -29.54
N SER A 9 -13.31 36.68 -28.81
CA SER A 9 -11.90 36.29 -28.83
C SER A 9 -11.82 34.79 -29.04
N GLY A 10 -11.52 34.42 -30.28
CA GLY A 10 -11.15 33.06 -30.65
C GLY A 10 -9.71 32.78 -30.23
N ARG A 11 -9.48 31.52 -29.85
CA ARG A 11 -8.16 30.92 -29.71
C ARG A 11 -7.50 30.79 -31.08
N LEU A 12 -6.18 30.99 -31.14
CA LEU A 12 -5.28 30.12 -31.90
C LEU A 12 -3.86 30.24 -31.33
N ALA A 13 -3.27 29.07 -31.14
CA ALA A 13 -1.95 28.81 -30.61
C ALA A 13 -0.84 29.27 -31.56
N VAL A 14 0.37 29.45 -31.01
CA VAL A 14 1.63 28.78 -31.41
C VAL A 14 2.75 29.47 -30.61
N SER A 15 3.51 28.70 -29.84
CA SER A 15 4.95 28.95 -29.66
C SER A 15 5.62 27.67 -29.18
N LEU A 16 6.46 27.14 -30.07
CA LEU A 16 7.49 26.15 -29.81
C LEU A 16 8.57 26.70 -28.85
N LEU A 17 9.27 25.75 -28.23
CA LEU A 17 10.67 25.79 -27.78
C LEU A 17 10.98 26.42 -26.41
N ALA A 18 11.38 25.58 -25.45
CA ALA A 18 12.73 25.62 -24.88
C ALA A 18 12.95 24.44 -23.93
N VAL A 19 13.90 23.58 -24.29
CA VAL A 19 14.60 22.68 -23.37
C VAL A 19 15.27 23.53 -22.31
N LEU A 20 14.92 23.33 -21.04
CA LEU A 20 15.68 23.82 -19.90
C LEU A 20 15.72 22.73 -18.85
N LEU A 21 16.89 22.09 -18.78
CA LEU A 21 17.38 21.31 -17.66
C LEU A 21 17.22 22.12 -16.37
N LEU A 22 16.28 21.70 -15.52
CA LEU A 22 16.27 22.05 -14.12
C LEU A 22 16.21 20.73 -13.35
N PHE A 23 17.37 20.33 -12.82
CA PHE A 23 17.42 19.47 -11.64
C PHE A 23 16.64 20.19 -10.54
N GLY A 24 15.36 19.83 -10.42
CA GLY A 24 14.52 20.23 -9.31
C GLY A 24 15.09 19.59 -8.05
N SER A 25 15.72 20.43 -7.23
CA SER A 25 15.97 20.16 -5.82
C SER A 25 14.69 19.61 -5.19
N LEU A 26 14.69 18.31 -4.89
CA LEU A 26 13.82 17.74 -3.86
C LEU A 26 13.97 18.64 -2.64
N ALA A 27 12.89 19.32 -2.25
CA ALA A 27 12.83 19.95 -0.96
C ALA A 27 13.22 18.87 0.06
N ALA A 28 14.31 19.11 0.79
CA ALA A 28 14.73 18.25 1.87
C ALA A 28 13.51 18.06 2.79
N ALA A 29 12.92 16.87 2.75
CA ALA A 29 11.93 16.48 3.74
C ALA A 29 12.61 16.69 5.09
N ALA A 30 12.06 17.57 5.91
CA ALA A 30 12.56 17.78 7.26
C ALA A 30 12.64 16.41 7.96
N PRO A 31 13.71 16.14 8.73
CA PRO A 31 13.82 14.88 9.45
C PRO A 31 12.56 14.71 10.32
N ARG A 32 11.80 13.65 10.06
CA ARG A 32 10.67 13.23 10.90
C ARG A 32 11.22 13.03 12.32
N SER A 33 10.82 13.89 13.24
CA SER A 33 10.99 13.63 14.67
C SER A 33 10.00 12.53 15.03
N LEU A 34 10.45 11.28 14.97
CA LEU A 34 9.76 10.20 15.67
C LEU A 34 9.65 10.60 17.16
N PRO A 35 8.53 10.33 17.83
CA PRO A 35 8.48 10.47 19.28
C PRO A 35 9.63 9.65 19.86
N SER A 36 10.46 10.30 20.67
CA SER A 36 11.60 9.69 21.34
C SER A 36 11.10 8.61 22.27
N VAL A 37 11.01 7.38 21.77
CA VAL A 37 10.99 6.20 22.63
C VAL A 37 12.38 6.15 23.23
N SER A 38 12.43 6.27 24.55
CA SER A 38 13.61 6.08 25.36
C SER A 38 14.44 4.90 24.84
N ALA A 39 15.75 5.09 24.72
CA ALA A 39 16.71 4.08 24.31
C ALA A 39 16.81 2.94 25.35
N GLU A 40 15.75 2.14 25.46
CA GLU A 40 15.88 0.72 25.79
C GLU A 40 16.31 0.03 24.50
N SER A 41 17.28 -0.88 24.58
CA SER A 41 17.80 -1.64 23.43
C SER A 41 16.65 -2.06 22.52
N SER A 42 16.60 -1.54 21.29
CA SER A 42 15.60 -1.96 20.30
C SER A 42 15.85 -3.42 20.00
N GLU A 43 15.14 -4.29 20.70
CA GLU A 43 15.16 -5.72 20.44
C GLU A 43 14.63 -5.90 19.02
N ILE A 44 15.47 -6.43 18.14
CA ILE A 44 15.11 -6.66 16.73
C ILE A 44 13.87 -7.55 16.70
N ARG A 45 12.74 -6.99 16.26
CA ARG A 45 11.48 -7.73 16.16
C ARG A 45 11.50 -8.63 14.92
N PRO A 46 11.28 -9.94 15.05
CA PRO A 46 11.17 -10.80 13.89
C PRO A 46 9.93 -10.45 13.06
N PRO A 47 9.90 -10.77 11.75
CA PRO A 47 8.69 -10.64 10.96
C PRO A 47 7.54 -11.44 11.57
N SER A 48 6.34 -10.87 11.57
CA SER A 48 5.15 -11.52 12.16
C SER A 48 4.63 -12.69 11.33
N GLY A 49 5.08 -12.81 10.07
CA GLY A 49 4.56 -13.78 9.10
C GLY A 49 3.29 -13.35 8.39
N ILE A 50 2.71 -12.23 8.80
CA ILE A 50 1.51 -11.67 8.18
C ILE A 50 1.91 -11.01 6.86
N GLY A 51 1.48 -11.60 5.75
CA GLY A 51 1.74 -11.11 4.40
C GLY A 51 1.02 -9.80 4.09
N LEU A 52 1.43 -9.14 3.00
CA LEU A 52 0.80 -7.91 2.50
C LEU A 52 -0.65 -8.17 2.02
N ASP A 53 -0.92 -9.38 1.55
CA ASP A 53 -2.21 -9.87 1.09
C ASP A 53 -3.19 -10.21 2.22
N ASP A 54 -2.74 -10.13 3.48
CA ASP A 54 -3.62 -10.24 4.63
C ASP A 54 -4.74 -9.20 4.60
N GLU A 55 -5.94 -9.63 4.97
CA GLU A 55 -7.15 -8.81 4.90
C GLU A 55 -7.02 -7.51 5.72
N ASN A 56 -6.56 -7.59 6.98
CA ASN A 56 -6.45 -6.42 7.84
C ASN A 56 -5.35 -5.48 7.34
N ARG A 57 -4.21 -6.01 6.91
CA ARG A 57 -3.10 -5.20 6.40
C ARG A 57 -3.46 -4.51 5.10
N SER A 58 -4.06 -5.24 4.16
CA SER A 58 -4.56 -4.70 2.89
C SER A 58 -5.63 -3.64 3.10
N LEU A 59 -6.56 -3.87 4.04
CA LEU A 59 -7.59 -2.88 4.38
C LEU A 59 -6.96 -1.62 4.99
N LEU A 60 -6.01 -1.78 5.91
CA LEU A 60 -5.33 -0.68 6.59
C LEU A 60 -4.56 0.20 5.61
N LEU A 61 -3.83 -0.38 4.65
CA LEU A 61 -3.15 0.37 3.58
C LEU A 61 -4.13 1.21 2.76
N LYS A 62 -5.28 0.64 2.38
CA LYS A 62 -6.31 1.34 1.62
C LYS A 62 -6.90 2.50 2.40
N GLN A 63 -7.28 2.26 3.66
CA GLN A 63 -7.89 3.27 4.51
C GLN A 63 -6.91 4.39 4.86
N ALA A 64 -5.65 4.07 5.14
CA ALA A 64 -4.59 5.05 5.36
C ALA A 64 -4.43 5.99 4.15
N ARG A 65 -4.37 5.44 2.94
CA ARG A 65 -4.25 6.26 1.72
C ARG A 65 -5.51 7.05 1.41
N ALA A 66 -6.69 6.46 1.59
CA ALA A 66 -7.97 7.14 1.43
C ALA A 66 -8.08 8.34 2.38
N MET A 67 -7.65 8.17 3.63
CA MET A 67 -7.56 9.23 4.63
C MET A 67 -6.64 10.36 4.20
N TYR A 68 -5.42 10.02 3.76
CA TYR A 68 -4.45 11.01 3.32
C TYR A 68 -5.01 11.82 2.15
N ALA A 69 -5.58 11.14 1.15
CA ALA A 69 -6.18 11.78 -0.01
C ALA A 69 -7.33 12.71 0.40
N PHE A 70 -8.25 12.23 1.25
CA PHE A 70 -9.31 13.05 1.83
C PHE A 70 -8.73 14.30 2.48
N ASN A 71 -7.75 14.13 3.35
CA ASN A 71 -7.14 15.23 4.09
C ASN A 71 -6.54 16.30 3.16
N GLU A 72 -5.90 15.91 2.06
CA GLU A 72 -5.38 16.88 1.07
C GLU A 72 -6.47 17.57 0.24
N PHE A 73 -7.60 16.90 -0.06
CA PHE A 73 -8.74 17.55 -0.73
C PHE A 73 -9.36 18.67 0.12
N TYR A 74 -9.48 18.46 1.43
CA TYR A 74 -10.20 19.36 2.34
C TYR A 74 -9.31 20.34 3.11
N LYS A 75 -8.02 20.42 2.77
CA LYS A 75 -7.03 21.29 3.42
C LYS A 75 -7.44 22.77 3.55
N ASN A 76 -8.31 23.27 2.65
CA ASN A 76 -8.73 24.67 2.60
C ASN A 76 -10.16 24.91 3.15
N GLY A 77 -10.80 23.91 3.77
CA GLY A 77 -12.13 24.06 4.38
C GLY A 77 -12.06 24.79 5.72
N TYR A 78 -12.85 25.86 5.90
CA TYR A 78 -12.88 26.69 7.12
C TYR A 78 -13.10 25.88 8.40
N ASP A 79 -13.88 24.79 8.35
CA ASP A 79 -14.20 23.96 9.52
C ASP A 79 -13.25 22.76 9.72
N TYR A 80 -12.32 22.53 8.78
CA TYR A 80 -11.47 21.33 8.75
C TYR A 80 -10.03 21.58 9.25
N GLU A 81 -9.60 22.84 9.32
CA GLU A 81 -8.24 23.24 9.68
C GLU A 81 -7.73 22.65 11.02
N PRO A 82 -8.54 22.58 12.12
CA PRO A 82 -8.08 22.03 13.38
C PRO A 82 -7.78 20.52 13.33
N TYR A 83 -8.44 19.81 12.42
CA TYR A 83 -8.38 18.36 12.37
C TYR A 83 -7.38 17.83 11.33
N TYR A 84 -7.03 18.67 10.34
CA TYR A 84 -6.10 18.32 9.28
C TYR A 84 -4.76 17.71 9.76
N PRO A 85 -4.09 18.24 10.80
CA PRO A 85 -2.83 17.65 11.28
C PRO A 85 -3.01 16.26 11.87
N VAL A 86 -4.13 16.02 12.56
CA VAL A 86 -4.41 14.73 13.23
C VAL A 86 -4.65 13.66 12.18
N PHE A 87 -5.50 13.90 11.19
CA PHE A 87 -5.82 12.88 10.18
C PHE A 87 -4.66 12.61 9.26
N LYS A 88 -3.85 13.64 8.97
CA LYS A 88 -2.58 13.45 8.28
C LYS A 88 -1.69 12.51 9.08
N GLN A 89 -1.51 12.76 10.37
CA GLN A 89 -0.63 11.92 11.18
C GLN A 89 -1.18 10.49 11.32
N ASP A 90 -2.47 10.31 11.61
CA ASP A 90 -3.08 9.00 11.74
C ASP A 90 -3.01 8.20 10.43
N SER A 91 -3.17 8.86 9.27
CA SER A 91 -2.98 8.22 7.96
C SER A 91 -1.56 7.71 7.75
N LEU A 92 -0.55 8.48 8.19
CA LEU A 92 0.85 8.10 8.06
C LEU A 92 1.20 6.98 9.04
N ASP A 93 0.77 7.07 10.29
CA ASP A 93 0.99 6.03 11.31
C ASP A 93 0.36 4.69 10.91
N ALA A 94 -0.86 4.75 10.36
CA ALA A 94 -1.56 3.56 9.87
C ALA A 94 -0.85 2.94 8.66
N PHE A 95 -0.35 3.77 7.74
CA PHE A 95 0.45 3.30 6.62
C PHE A 95 1.74 2.63 7.10
N ASP A 96 2.46 3.24 8.03
CA ASP A 96 3.72 2.72 8.59
C ASP A 96 3.48 1.36 9.28
N ALA A 97 2.41 1.25 10.09
CA ALA A 97 2.01 -0.02 10.72
C ALA A 97 1.65 -1.09 9.68
N ALA A 98 0.92 -0.72 8.63
CA ALA A 98 0.53 -1.64 7.57
C ALA A 98 1.71 -2.05 6.67
N PHE A 99 2.78 -1.27 6.61
CA PHE A 99 3.95 -1.57 5.79
C PHE A 99 5.08 -2.26 6.57
N ASP A 100 5.05 -2.25 7.90
CA ASP A 100 6.01 -2.93 8.76
C ASP A 100 5.81 -4.46 8.77
N PRO A 101 6.76 -5.27 8.27
CA PRO A 101 6.66 -6.73 8.29
C PRO A 101 6.67 -7.34 9.70
N ALA A 102 7.09 -6.60 10.72
CA ALA A 102 7.06 -7.05 12.11
C ALA A 102 5.70 -6.80 12.80
N ALA A 103 4.79 -6.05 12.17
CA ALA A 103 3.50 -5.71 12.78
C ALA A 103 2.65 -6.95 13.06
N THR A 104 2.14 -7.07 14.28
CA THR A 104 1.29 -8.18 14.74
C THR A 104 -0.17 -7.98 14.33
N ARG A 105 -0.99 -9.03 14.48
CA ARG A 105 -2.44 -8.94 14.23
C ARG A 105 -3.07 -7.88 15.12
N GLU A 106 -2.70 -7.84 16.39
CA GLU A 106 -3.22 -6.91 17.39
C GLU A 106 -2.87 -5.46 17.03
N GLU A 107 -1.64 -5.20 16.58
CA GLU A 107 -1.20 -3.87 16.14
C GLU A 107 -1.95 -3.43 14.87
N LEU A 108 -2.11 -4.32 13.89
CA LEU A 108 -2.88 -4.02 12.68
C LEU A 108 -4.36 -3.74 13.00
N THR A 109 -4.97 -4.52 13.90
CA THR A 109 -6.36 -4.29 14.34
C THR A 109 -6.49 -2.99 15.13
N ALA A 110 -5.56 -2.68 16.03
CA ALA A 110 -5.57 -1.42 16.78
C ALA A 110 -5.40 -0.21 15.84
N ALA A 111 -4.56 -0.32 14.80
CA ALA A 111 -4.41 0.71 13.79
C ALA A 111 -5.69 0.89 12.95
N LEU A 112 -6.37 -0.21 12.60
CA LEU A 112 -7.67 -0.17 11.91
C LEU A 112 -8.76 0.51 12.75
N GLN A 113 -8.78 0.30 14.06
CA GLN A 113 -9.77 0.92 14.94
C GLN A 113 -9.75 2.45 14.92
N LYS A 114 -8.63 3.07 14.52
CA LYS A 114 -8.56 4.53 14.33
C LYS A 114 -9.48 5.04 13.22
N PHE A 115 -9.87 4.15 12.30
CA PHE A 115 -10.77 4.45 11.20
C PHE A 115 -12.23 4.12 11.53
N ASP A 116 -12.49 3.47 12.67
CA ASP A 116 -13.85 3.20 13.14
C ASP A 116 -14.52 4.53 13.52
N GLY A 117 -15.49 4.96 12.70
CA GLY A 117 -16.19 6.24 12.89
C GLY A 117 -15.51 7.45 12.25
N PHE A 118 -14.57 7.21 11.33
CA PHE A 118 -13.77 8.28 10.73
C PHE A 118 -14.09 8.58 9.25
N PRO A 119 -14.03 9.87 8.83
CA PRO A 119 -14.28 11.07 9.62
C PRO A 119 -15.74 11.15 10.09
N SER A 120 -15.98 11.95 11.14
CA SER A 120 -17.34 12.26 11.56
C SER A 120 -18.10 12.96 10.44
N ILE A 121 -19.35 12.55 10.23
CA ILE A 121 -20.30 13.19 9.29
C ILE A 121 -20.37 14.72 9.50
N ASP A 122 -20.19 15.19 10.73
CA ASP A 122 -20.26 16.61 11.09
C ASP A 122 -19.18 17.46 10.39
N LEU A 123 -18.04 16.85 10.04
CA LEU A 123 -16.98 17.53 9.29
C LEU A 123 -17.35 17.76 7.82
N TYR A 124 -18.38 17.07 7.33
CA TYR A 124 -18.86 17.13 5.95
C TYR A 124 -20.06 18.08 5.78
N ILE A 125 -20.86 18.27 6.83
CA ILE A 125 -22.11 19.07 6.80
C ILE A 125 -21.87 20.57 6.52
N GLY A 126 -20.64 21.08 6.71
CA GLY A 126 -20.31 22.50 6.56
C GLY A 126 -20.20 23.05 5.13
N ASN A 127 -19.99 22.19 4.11
CA ASN A 127 -19.82 22.63 2.71
C ASN A 127 -20.94 22.09 1.81
N GLY A 128 -22.07 22.80 1.81
CA GLY A 128 -23.35 22.37 1.23
C GLY A 128 -23.46 22.21 -0.30
N ASP A 129 -22.36 22.10 -1.06
CA ASP A 129 -22.41 22.12 -2.54
C ASP A 129 -21.46 21.14 -3.26
N TYR A 130 -20.75 20.25 -2.56
CA TYR A 130 -19.89 19.29 -3.26
C TYR A 130 -20.68 18.08 -3.78
N GLY A 131 -20.87 18.03 -5.09
CA GLY A 131 -21.47 16.91 -5.81
C GLY A 131 -20.58 15.67 -5.71
N ILE A 132 -20.86 14.80 -4.73
CA ILE A 132 -20.35 13.41 -4.75
C ILE A 132 -20.71 12.76 -6.09
N ASP A 133 -21.88 13.11 -6.63
CA ASP A 133 -22.33 12.70 -7.96
C ASP A 133 -21.37 13.17 -9.07
N ASP A 134 -20.97 14.44 -9.10
CA ASP A 134 -20.00 14.96 -10.08
C ASP A 134 -18.66 14.22 -9.98
N THR A 135 -18.22 13.91 -8.76
CA THR A 135 -16.96 13.20 -8.50
C THR A 135 -17.02 11.74 -8.97
N LEU A 136 -18.15 11.06 -8.74
CA LEU A 136 -18.38 9.69 -9.23
C LEU A 136 -18.51 9.65 -10.75
N PHE A 137 -19.20 10.63 -11.33
CA PHE A 137 -19.37 10.79 -12.76
C PHE A 137 -18.04 11.07 -13.46
N GLU A 138 -17.19 11.95 -12.92
CA GLU A 138 -15.84 12.19 -13.46
C GLU A 138 -14.98 10.92 -13.48
N MET A 139 -15.09 10.06 -12.47
CA MET A 139 -14.36 8.80 -12.43
C MET A 139 -14.91 7.75 -13.40
N GLU A 140 -16.23 7.62 -13.50
CA GLU A 140 -16.87 6.80 -14.54
C GLU A 140 -16.43 7.26 -15.93
N LEU A 141 -16.40 8.57 -16.15
CA LEU A 141 -15.93 9.18 -17.39
C LEU A 141 -14.44 8.91 -17.63
N GLN A 142 -13.57 9.01 -16.61
CA GLN A 142 -12.15 8.66 -16.75
C GLN A 142 -11.94 7.19 -17.13
N LEU A 143 -12.74 6.29 -16.58
CA LEU A 143 -12.71 4.87 -16.95
C LEU A 143 -13.28 4.64 -18.36
N HIS A 144 -14.36 5.32 -18.74
CA HIS A 144 -14.95 5.25 -20.07
C HIS A 144 -14.12 5.94 -21.17
N LEU A 145 -13.32 6.96 -20.83
CA LEU A 145 -12.48 7.69 -21.79
C LEU A 145 -11.14 7.00 -22.10
N TYR A 146 -10.90 5.78 -21.61
CA TYR A 146 -9.90 4.85 -22.14
C TYR A 146 -8.52 5.49 -22.42
N LEU A 147 -7.74 5.81 -21.39
CA LEU A 147 -6.32 6.17 -21.58
C LEU A 147 -5.31 5.05 -21.25
N GLU A 148 -5.70 3.90 -20.67
CA GLU A 148 -4.71 2.89 -20.21
C GLU A 148 -5.17 1.41 -20.27
N PHE A 149 -6.01 1.02 -21.23
CA PHE A 149 -6.42 -0.39 -21.37
C PHE A 149 -5.53 -1.17 -22.35
N GLY A 150 -5.11 -2.35 -21.90
CA GLY A 150 -4.29 -3.29 -22.67
C GLY A 150 -3.61 -4.32 -21.77
N SER A 151 -2.66 -5.07 -22.32
CA SER A 151 -1.97 -6.16 -21.62
C SER A 151 -0.55 -5.83 -21.16
N GLU A 152 -0.11 -4.58 -21.34
CA GLU A 152 1.23 -4.14 -20.93
C GLU A 152 1.32 -3.91 -19.42
N PRO A 153 2.51 -4.00 -18.80
CA PRO A 153 2.72 -3.65 -17.41
C PRO A 153 2.21 -2.22 -17.10
N GLY A 154 1.32 -2.10 -16.12
CA GLY A 154 0.66 -0.84 -15.75
C GLY A 154 -0.67 -0.58 -16.47
N GLN A 155 -1.05 -1.41 -17.45
CA GLN A 155 -2.37 -1.34 -18.09
C GLN A 155 -3.39 -2.21 -17.35
N TRP A 156 -4.65 -1.78 -17.40
CA TRP A 156 -5.75 -2.49 -16.77
C TRP A 156 -6.25 -3.62 -17.65
N SER A 157 -6.46 -4.79 -17.04
CA SER A 157 -7.20 -5.86 -17.69
C SER A 157 -8.65 -5.45 -17.91
N GLU A 158 -9.29 -5.97 -18.95
CA GLU A 158 -10.71 -5.74 -19.21
C GLU A 158 -11.59 -6.14 -18.02
N ALA A 159 -11.22 -7.21 -17.32
CA ALA A 159 -11.93 -7.68 -16.13
C ALA A 159 -11.80 -6.70 -14.94
N ASP A 160 -10.60 -6.13 -14.71
CA ASP A 160 -10.42 -5.11 -13.66
C ASP A 160 -11.19 -3.83 -13.99
N ALA A 161 -11.24 -3.46 -15.27
CA ALA A 161 -12.00 -2.32 -15.78
C ALA A 161 -13.50 -2.49 -15.52
N GLU A 162 -14.05 -3.64 -15.91
CA GLU A 162 -15.45 -3.97 -15.74
C GLU A 162 -15.84 -4.00 -14.25
N TYR A 163 -15.00 -4.61 -13.42
CA TYR A 163 -15.18 -4.59 -11.97
C TYR A 163 -15.22 -3.14 -11.42
N ALA A 164 -14.28 -2.29 -11.85
CA ALA A 164 -14.23 -0.89 -11.42
C ALA A 164 -15.49 -0.09 -11.83
N MET A 165 -15.94 -0.25 -13.07
CA MET A 165 -17.15 0.41 -13.57
C MET A 165 -18.40 -0.05 -12.79
N ASN A 166 -18.50 -1.35 -12.50
CA ASN A 166 -19.61 -1.90 -11.72
C ASN A 166 -19.63 -1.36 -10.28
N GLU A 167 -18.48 -1.27 -9.61
CA GLU A 167 -18.41 -0.71 -8.25
C GLU A 167 -18.84 0.76 -8.22
N ILE A 168 -18.43 1.56 -9.22
CA ILE A 168 -18.85 2.97 -9.33
C ILE A 168 -20.35 3.08 -9.57
N ALA A 169 -20.90 2.28 -10.49
CA ALA A 169 -22.33 2.27 -10.77
C ALA A 169 -23.15 1.93 -9.50
N LEU A 170 -22.72 0.92 -8.74
CA LEU A 170 -23.36 0.55 -7.47
C LEU A 170 -23.31 1.67 -6.43
N MET A 171 -22.18 2.38 -6.32
CA MET A 171 -22.06 3.53 -5.40
C MET A 171 -22.99 4.68 -5.83
N ARG A 172 -23.04 4.99 -7.13
CA ARG A 172 -23.89 6.03 -7.71
C ARG A 172 -25.37 5.74 -7.50
N ASP A 173 -25.81 4.52 -7.82
CA ASP A 173 -27.21 4.11 -7.65
C ASP A 173 -27.66 4.24 -6.19
N ARG A 174 -26.78 3.89 -5.23
CA ARG A 174 -27.06 4.03 -3.80
C ARG A 174 -27.09 5.49 -3.36
N ILE A 175 -26.20 6.35 -3.87
CA ILE A 175 -26.21 7.79 -3.58
C ILE A 175 -27.45 8.49 -4.14
N TYR A 176 -27.88 8.16 -5.35
CA TYR A 176 -29.10 8.75 -5.92
C TYR A 176 -30.35 8.41 -5.10
N ALA A 177 -30.44 7.19 -4.58
CA ALA A 177 -31.53 6.81 -3.70
C ALA A 177 -31.54 7.64 -2.40
N LEU A 178 -30.38 7.90 -1.81
CA LEU A 178 -30.27 8.65 -0.54
C LEU A 178 -30.48 10.16 -0.73
N THR A 179 -29.87 10.73 -1.77
CA THR A 179 -29.94 12.18 -2.05
C THR A 179 -31.31 12.65 -2.54
N ALA A 180 -32.16 11.73 -3.02
CA ALA A 180 -33.55 12.02 -3.37
C ALA A 180 -34.42 12.39 -2.16
N ASP A 181 -34.11 11.84 -0.97
CA ASP A 181 -34.93 11.99 0.24
C ASP A 181 -34.36 12.99 1.26
N SER A 182 -33.03 13.12 1.36
CA SER A 182 -32.34 14.12 2.20
C SER A 182 -30.86 14.17 1.83
N ARG A 183 -30.25 15.35 1.74
CA ARG A 183 -28.87 15.50 1.24
C ARG A 183 -27.77 15.01 2.20
N TRP A 184 -28.10 14.52 3.40
CA TRP A 184 -27.11 14.31 4.47
C TRP A 184 -27.43 13.13 5.40
N GLU A 185 -27.98 12.04 4.87
CA GLU A 185 -28.12 10.80 5.65
C GLU A 185 -26.73 10.21 5.97
N PRO A 186 -26.49 9.68 7.18
CA PRO A 186 -25.22 9.01 7.56
C PRO A 186 -24.74 7.95 6.57
N GLU A 187 -25.67 7.27 5.89
CA GLU A 187 -25.41 6.27 4.87
C GLU A 187 -24.70 6.86 3.64
N THR A 188 -24.86 8.17 3.37
CA THR A 188 -24.15 8.86 2.28
C THR A 188 -22.65 8.91 2.58
N TRP A 189 -22.30 9.08 3.85
CA TRP A 189 -20.91 9.11 4.31
C TRP A 189 -20.22 7.76 4.09
N GLU A 190 -20.89 6.65 4.41
CA GLU A 190 -20.35 5.30 4.18
C GLU A 190 -19.97 5.07 2.70
N ILE A 191 -20.81 5.56 1.77
CA ILE A 191 -20.58 5.41 0.34
C ILE A 191 -19.41 6.26 -0.10
N PHE A 192 -19.31 7.49 0.40
CA PHE A 192 -18.17 8.36 0.10
C PHE A 192 -16.85 7.80 0.64
N TRP A 193 -16.86 7.24 1.85
CA TRP A 193 -15.68 6.55 2.39
C TRP A 193 -15.29 5.32 1.56
N LYS A 194 -16.28 4.50 1.18
CA LYS A 194 -16.08 3.37 0.25
C LYS A 194 -15.46 3.86 -1.07
N TYR A 195 -15.94 4.98 -1.59
CA TYR A 195 -15.44 5.61 -2.81
C TYR A 195 -13.97 6.03 -2.69
N LEU A 196 -13.56 6.68 -1.60
CA LEU A 196 -12.16 7.08 -1.41
C LEU A 196 -11.21 5.88 -1.32
N ASN A 197 -11.65 4.82 -0.63
CA ASN A 197 -10.90 3.57 -0.56
C ASN A 197 -10.77 2.91 -1.93
N PHE A 198 -11.85 2.88 -2.70
CA PHE A 198 -11.84 2.37 -4.06
C PHE A 198 -10.91 3.19 -4.96
N ARG A 199 -10.98 4.53 -4.88
CA ARG A 199 -10.10 5.42 -5.64
C ARG A 199 -8.63 5.22 -5.28
N ALA A 200 -8.30 5.06 -3.99
CA ALA A 200 -6.93 4.77 -3.57
C ALA A 200 -6.42 3.46 -4.18
N ASP A 201 -7.20 2.38 -4.16
CA ASP A 201 -6.87 1.08 -4.79
C ASP A 201 -6.73 1.22 -6.32
N LEU A 202 -7.61 2.00 -6.95
CA LEU A 202 -7.57 2.31 -8.38
C LEU A 202 -6.25 3.00 -8.76
N GLU A 203 -5.88 4.06 -8.03
CA GLU A 203 -4.64 4.80 -8.28
C GLU A 203 -3.39 3.93 -8.06
N ASP A 204 -3.40 3.05 -7.06
CA ASP A 204 -2.28 2.14 -6.79
C ASP A 204 -2.06 1.12 -7.91
N ARG A 205 -3.15 0.55 -8.43
CA ARG A 205 -3.07 -0.38 -9.56
C ARG A 205 -2.59 0.33 -10.82
N ARG A 206 -3.18 1.50 -11.12
CA ARG A 206 -2.82 2.29 -12.30
C ARG A 206 -1.34 2.68 -12.32
N SER A 207 -0.79 3.05 -11.18
CA SER A 207 0.59 3.52 -11.09
C SER A 207 1.63 2.40 -10.89
N GLY A 208 1.21 1.13 -10.83
CA GLY A 208 2.10 0.00 -10.51
C GLY A 208 2.63 0.02 -9.07
N ARG A 209 1.99 0.80 -8.18
CA ARG A 209 2.38 0.90 -6.77
C ARG A 209 2.16 -0.42 -6.04
N LYS A 210 1.17 -1.22 -6.46
CA LYS A 210 0.88 -2.52 -5.84
C LYS A 210 2.07 -3.47 -5.92
N GLU A 211 2.75 -3.53 -7.05
CA GLU A 211 3.95 -4.32 -7.26
C GLU A 211 5.12 -3.78 -6.43
N ILE A 212 5.26 -2.45 -6.36
CA ILE A 212 6.28 -1.76 -5.55
C ILE A 212 6.07 -2.05 -4.05
N PHE A 213 4.82 -2.01 -3.57
CA PHE A 213 4.48 -2.40 -2.20
C PHE A 213 4.91 -3.83 -1.91
N ALA A 214 4.48 -4.77 -2.76
CA ALA A 214 4.78 -6.19 -2.58
C ALA A 214 6.29 -6.47 -2.56
N GLN A 215 7.04 -5.89 -3.52
CA GLN A 215 8.47 -6.14 -3.63
C GLN A 215 9.27 -5.48 -2.49
N THR A 216 8.91 -4.26 -2.09
CA THR A 216 9.55 -3.59 -0.96
C THR A 216 9.27 -4.32 0.35
N PHE A 217 8.02 -4.76 0.57
CA PHE A 217 7.65 -5.54 1.75
C PHE A 217 8.47 -6.83 1.85
N GLN A 218 8.69 -7.50 0.71
CA GLN A 218 9.53 -8.69 0.63
C GLN A 218 11.00 -8.40 0.99
N TYR A 219 11.58 -7.31 0.47
CA TYR A 219 12.94 -6.90 0.82
C TYR A 219 13.08 -6.62 2.32
N ARG A 220 12.13 -5.86 2.91
CA ARG A 220 12.14 -5.59 4.35
C ARG A 220 12.03 -6.88 5.17
N THR A 221 11.17 -7.81 4.74
CA THR A 221 11.03 -9.12 5.38
C THR A 221 12.34 -9.92 5.35
N ASP A 222 13.06 -9.94 4.21
CA ASP A 222 14.36 -10.60 4.11
C ASP A 222 15.41 -9.95 5.03
N VAL A 223 15.46 -8.61 5.04
CA VAL A 223 16.39 -7.86 5.89
C VAL A 223 16.14 -8.13 7.37
N LEU A 224 14.88 -8.08 7.82
CA LEU A 224 14.51 -8.40 9.21
C LEU A 224 14.84 -9.85 9.58
N ASN A 225 14.63 -10.81 8.68
CA ASN A 225 15.03 -12.19 8.90
C ASN A 225 16.55 -12.32 9.07
N ARG A 226 17.35 -11.60 8.27
CA ARG A 226 18.82 -11.61 8.35
C ARG A 226 19.35 -10.90 9.60
N LEU A 227 18.72 -9.81 10.01
CA LEU A 227 18.98 -9.14 11.28
C LEU A 227 18.70 -10.07 12.46
N THR A 228 17.54 -10.73 12.47
CA THR A 228 17.17 -11.71 13.52
C THR A 228 18.11 -12.91 13.55
N ALA A 229 18.59 -13.37 12.39
CA ALA A 229 19.58 -14.44 12.28
C ALA A 229 21.02 -14.00 12.61
N GLY A 230 21.26 -12.71 12.84
CA GLY A 230 22.60 -12.16 13.10
C GLY A 230 23.53 -12.16 11.87
N THR A 231 22.99 -12.33 10.66
CA THR A 231 23.79 -12.30 9.41
C THR A 231 23.91 -10.90 8.82
N LEU A 232 23.09 -9.96 9.30
CA LEU A 232 23.24 -8.52 9.12
C LEU A 232 23.25 -7.83 10.49
N THR A 233 23.79 -6.63 10.52
CA THR A 233 23.74 -5.70 11.66
C THR A 233 22.97 -4.44 11.25
N GLU A 234 22.37 -3.73 12.21
CA GLU A 234 21.64 -2.47 11.95
C GLU A 234 22.53 -1.43 11.22
N ALA A 235 23.82 -1.37 11.56
CA ALA A 235 24.77 -0.49 10.88
C ALA A 235 24.93 -0.82 9.38
N GLN A 236 24.77 -2.08 8.99
CA GLN A 236 24.83 -2.51 7.59
C GLN A 236 23.52 -2.25 6.84
N THR A 237 22.39 -2.12 7.55
CA THR A 237 21.07 -1.90 6.93
C THR A 237 20.68 -0.42 6.86
N ALA A 238 21.36 0.47 7.58
CA ALA A 238 21.02 1.90 7.65
C ALA A 238 20.73 2.57 6.30
N GLY A 239 21.52 2.28 5.26
CA GLY A 239 21.27 2.82 3.91
C GLY A 239 20.03 2.25 3.21
N PHE A 240 19.69 0.98 3.48
CA PHE A 240 18.45 0.37 3.03
C PHE A 240 17.25 0.95 3.78
N ASP A 241 17.35 1.10 5.11
CA ASP A 241 16.28 1.63 5.96
C ASP A 241 15.93 3.08 5.60
N ASP A 242 16.95 3.89 5.30
CA ASP A 242 16.80 5.26 4.81
C ASP A 242 16.14 5.34 3.41
N ALA A 243 16.51 4.42 2.50
CA ALA A 243 15.85 4.32 1.19
C ALA A 243 14.38 3.89 1.31
N VAL A 244 14.08 2.92 2.19
CA VAL A 244 12.71 2.49 2.48
C VAL A 244 11.89 3.63 3.04
N SER A 245 12.43 4.37 4.03
CA SER A 245 11.74 5.51 4.65
C SER A 245 11.36 6.59 3.62
N ARG A 246 12.24 6.86 2.65
CA ARG A 246 11.94 7.77 1.52
C ARG A 246 10.82 7.24 0.64
N LEU A 247 10.86 5.94 0.31
CA LEU A 247 9.83 5.31 -0.51
C LEU A 247 8.47 5.31 0.21
N GLU A 248 8.43 5.00 1.50
CA GLU A 248 7.21 5.04 2.31
C GLU A 248 6.60 6.44 2.32
N ALA A 249 7.42 7.48 2.49
CA ALA A 249 6.96 8.86 2.46
C ALA A 249 6.26 9.22 1.12
N VAL A 250 6.80 8.78 -0.02
CA VAL A 250 6.16 9.04 -1.33
C VAL A 250 4.96 8.13 -1.61
N LEU A 251 4.96 6.89 -1.11
CA LEU A 251 3.86 5.93 -1.28
C LEU A 251 2.64 6.24 -0.43
N ALA A 252 2.85 6.68 0.82
CA ALA A 252 1.79 7.08 1.74
C ALA A 252 1.03 8.32 1.23
N THR A 253 1.64 9.09 0.33
CA THR A 253 1.05 10.30 -0.25
C THR A 253 0.62 10.08 -1.70
N SER A 254 -0.06 11.09 -2.27
CA SER A 254 -0.36 11.17 -3.71
C SER A 254 0.88 11.61 -4.54
N GLY A 255 2.08 11.13 -4.19
CA GLY A 255 3.30 11.43 -4.93
C GLY A 255 3.20 11.11 -6.43
N ASP A 256 3.92 11.84 -7.28
CA ASP A 256 3.93 11.51 -8.71
C ASP A 256 4.59 10.14 -8.97
N GLN A 257 4.24 9.52 -10.10
CA GLN A 257 4.72 8.19 -10.45
C GLN A 257 6.24 8.15 -10.61
N GLU A 258 6.85 9.23 -11.10
CA GLU A 258 8.29 9.34 -11.28
C GLU A 258 9.03 9.30 -9.94
N ALA A 259 8.56 10.05 -8.93
CA ALA A 259 9.14 10.02 -7.59
C ALA A 259 9.02 8.64 -6.94
N VAL A 260 7.88 7.97 -7.11
CA VAL A 260 7.68 6.60 -6.60
C VAL A 260 8.65 5.62 -7.25
N VAL A 261 8.76 5.64 -8.59
CA VAL A 261 9.68 4.76 -9.33
C VAL A 261 11.14 5.04 -8.97
N SER A 262 11.52 6.32 -8.86
CA SER A 262 12.86 6.74 -8.47
C SER A 262 13.22 6.29 -7.05
N ALA A 263 12.33 6.51 -6.08
CA ALA A 263 12.53 6.06 -4.70
C ALA A 263 12.62 4.53 -4.62
N PHE A 264 11.80 3.81 -5.39
CA PHE A 264 11.86 2.36 -5.45
C PHE A 264 13.17 1.84 -6.05
N ALA A 265 13.71 2.50 -7.08
CA ALA A 265 15.02 2.18 -7.64
C ALA A 265 16.14 2.32 -6.58
N GLN A 266 16.04 3.33 -5.70
CA GLN A 266 16.98 3.49 -4.58
C GLN A 266 16.86 2.35 -3.56
N VAL A 267 15.65 1.92 -3.21
CA VAL A 267 15.43 0.76 -2.34
C VAL A 267 16.07 -0.50 -2.92
N LYS A 268 15.82 -0.76 -4.21
CA LYS A 268 16.41 -1.92 -4.90
C LYS A 268 17.93 -1.87 -4.89
N SER A 269 18.51 -0.72 -5.23
CA SER A 269 19.97 -0.54 -5.22
C SER A 269 20.56 -0.73 -3.82
N ALA A 270 19.96 -0.12 -2.80
CA ALA A 270 20.43 -0.27 -1.42
C ALA A 270 20.35 -1.72 -0.96
N TYR A 271 19.25 -2.42 -1.27
CA TYR A 271 19.07 -3.83 -0.98
C TYR A 271 20.14 -4.71 -1.64
N GLU A 272 20.44 -4.48 -2.93
CA GLU A 272 21.45 -5.22 -3.68
C GLU A 272 22.89 -5.01 -3.15
N THR A 273 23.15 -3.90 -2.46
CA THR A 273 24.45 -3.64 -1.81
C THR A 273 24.61 -4.30 -0.44
N LEU A 274 23.53 -4.84 0.14
CA LEU A 274 23.61 -5.48 1.46
C LEU A 274 24.52 -6.72 1.42
N PRO A 275 25.40 -6.92 2.42
CA PRO A 275 26.31 -8.06 2.46
C PRO A 275 25.58 -9.41 2.34
N THR A 276 25.78 -10.12 1.23
CA THR A 276 25.15 -11.43 1.02
C THR A 276 25.79 -12.48 1.93
N SER A 277 25.00 -13.06 2.83
CA SER A 277 25.44 -14.17 3.67
C SER A 277 25.38 -15.47 2.87
N GLY A 278 26.46 -15.83 2.20
CA GLY A 278 26.59 -17.08 1.44
C GLY A 278 25.82 -17.09 0.11
N ASN A 279 25.82 -18.25 -0.55
CA ASN A 279 25.11 -18.44 -1.81
C ASN A 279 23.58 -18.41 -1.57
N PRO A 280 22.81 -17.43 -2.10
CA PRO A 280 21.36 -17.31 -1.85
C PRO A 280 20.57 -18.57 -2.21
N GLN A 281 21.03 -19.30 -3.23
CA GLN A 281 20.42 -20.57 -3.64
C GLN A 281 20.65 -21.67 -2.59
N ALA A 282 21.82 -21.69 -1.95
CA ALA A 282 22.12 -22.64 -0.87
C ALA A 282 21.34 -22.32 0.41
N VAL A 283 21.17 -21.03 0.72
CA VAL A 283 20.32 -20.58 1.85
C VAL A 283 18.87 -21.00 1.63
N LEU A 284 18.30 -20.69 0.46
CA LEU A 284 16.94 -21.10 0.12
C LEU A 284 16.76 -22.62 0.13
N ALA A 285 17.77 -23.38 -0.32
CA ALA A 285 17.76 -24.83 -0.24
C ALA A 285 17.71 -25.34 1.21
N ALA A 286 18.47 -24.73 2.13
CA ALA A 286 18.43 -25.10 3.54
C ALA A 286 17.07 -24.78 4.20
N GLU A 287 16.50 -23.63 3.87
CA GLU A 287 15.17 -23.23 4.35
C GLU A 287 14.05 -24.12 3.79
N LEU A 288 14.16 -24.56 2.54
CA LEU A 288 13.26 -25.55 1.95
C LEU A 288 13.28 -26.88 2.73
N GLU A 289 14.46 -27.36 3.12
CA GLU A 289 14.57 -28.56 3.94
C GLU A 289 13.98 -28.36 5.35
N ALA A 290 14.18 -27.19 5.96
CA ALA A 290 13.55 -26.85 7.24
C ALA A 290 12.01 -26.81 7.12
N ALA A 291 11.48 -26.15 6.09
CA ALA A 291 10.05 -26.07 5.83
C ALA A 291 9.42 -27.44 5.56
N ARG A 292 10.12 -28.34 4.85
CA ARG A 292 9.64 -29.71 4.64
C ARG A 292 9.45 -30.48 5.93
N LYS A 293 10.32 -30.31 6.92
CA LYS A 293 10.17 -30.95 8.25
C LYS A 293 8.91 -30.51 8.99
N LEU A 294 8.41 -29.30 8.72
CA LEU A 294 7.14 -28.85 9.30
C LEU A 294 5.94 -29.66 8.80
N LEU A 295 6.04 -30.28 7.61
CA LEU A 295 4.98 -31.13 7.07
C LEU A 295 4.81 -32.45 7.85
N ASP A 296 5.76 -32.80 8.72
CA ASP A 296 5.69 -33.98 9.60
C ASP A 296 4.99 -33.68 10.94
N LEU A 297 4.60 -32.42 11.18
CA LEU A 297 3.91 -32.00 12.42
C LEU A 297 2.47 -32.56 12.51
N PRO A 298 1.91 -32.67 13.73
CA PRO A 298 0.62 -33.34 13.93
C PRO A 298 -0.53 -32.54 13.30
N LYS A 299 -1.28 -33.20 12.42
CA LYS A 299 -2.46 -32.66 11.74
C LYS A 299 -3.74 -32.94 12.52
N GLY A 300 -4.61 -31.93 12.66
CA GLY A 300 -5.95 -32.09 13.23
C GLY A 300 -6.53 -30.81 13.84
N ILE A 301 -7.50 -30.97 14.73
CA ILE A 301 -8.27 -29.85 15.32
C ILE A 301 -8.05 -29.68 16.83
N ARG A 302 -7.21 -30.53 17.44
CA ARG A 302 -6.92 -30.46 18.89
C ARG A 302 -5.77 -29.49 19.17
N SER A 303 -5.68 -29.03 20.41
CA SER A 303 -4.56 -28.22 20.90
C SER A 303 -3.21 -28.83 20.50
N GLY A 304 -2.31 -27.97 20.02
CA GLY A 304 -1.00 -28.34 19.51
C GLY A 304 -0.97 -28.91 18.09
N GLN A 305 -2.13 -29.16 17.45
CA GLN A 305 -2.23 -29.66 16.08
C GLN A 305 -2.44 -28.52 15.07
N TYR A 306 -2.15 -28.82 13.80
CA TYR A 306 -2.30 -27.88 12.69
C TYR A 306 -3.45 -28.30 11.75
N PRO A 307 -4.25 -27.34 11.24
CA PRO A 307 -5.35 -27.65 10.35
C PRO A 307 -4.86 -28.12 8.98
N ALA A 308 -5.69 -28.90 8.27
CA ALA A 308 -5.35 -29.46 6.97
C ALA A 308 -4.98 -28.42 5.91
N SER A 309 -5.63 -27.25 5.94
CA SER A 309 -5.36 -26.14 5.02
C SER A 309 -3.94 -25.60 5.16
N ALA A 310 -3.41 -25.48 6.39
CA ALA A 310 -2.05 -25.00 6.63
C ALA A 310 -0.98 -25.87 5.93
N PHE A 311 -1.13 -27.19 5.93
CA PHE A 311 -0.23 -28.08 5.20
C PHE A 311 -0.33 -27.92 3.68
N GLY A 312 -1.54 -27.66 3.17
CA GLY A 312 -1.77 -27.42 1.75
C GLY A 312 -1.06 -26.15 1.28
N ASP A 313 -1.20 -25.07 2.03
CA ASP A 313 -0.60 -23.77 1.75
C ASP A 313 0.93 -23.85 1.82
N LEU A 314 1.49 -24.45 2.89
CA LEU A 314 2.93 -24.63 3.05
C LEU A 314 3.55 -25.50 1.93
N ARG A 315 2.87 -26.59 1.53
CA ARG A 315 3.34 -27.46 0.44
C ARG A 315 3.40 -26.71 -0.90
N ARG A 316 2.45 -25.81 -1.15
CA ARG A 316 2.44 -24.98 -2.36
C ARG A 316 3.65 -24.05 -2.37
N ALA A 317 3.91 -23.33 -1.28
CA ALA A 317 5.06 -22.45 -1.14
C ALA A 317 6.41 -23.20 -1.31
N ILE A 318 6.54 -24.40 -0.71
CA ILE A 318 7.72 -25.27 -0.88
C ILE A 318 7.94 -25.62 -2.36
N ASN A 319 6.88 -25.99 -3.07
CA ASN A 319 6.98 -26.36 -4.49
C ASN A 319 7.40 -25.18 -5.36
N GLU A 320 6.81 -24.00 -5.12
CA GLU A 320 7.15 -22.77 -5.83
C GLU A 320 8.61 -22.37 -5.62
N ALA A 321 9.08 -22.34 -4.37
CA ALA A 321 10.47 -22.01 -4.06
C ALA A 321 11.46 -23.04 -4.64
N ASN A 322 11.11 -24.34 -4.63
CA ASN A 322 11.93 -25.38 -5.23
C ASN A 322 12.05 -25.23 -6.77
N LEU A 323 11.00 -24.73 -7.45
CA LEU A 323 11.06 -24.44 -8.88
C LEU A 323 12.04 -23.31 -9.19
N VAL A 324 12.06 -22.25 -8.37
CA VAL A 324 12.99 -21.12 -8.51
C VAL A 324 14.44 -21.59 -8.35
N VAL A 325 14.73 -22.40 -7.33
CA VAL A 325 16.06 -23.00 -7.13
C VAL A 325 16.51 -23.83 -8.34
N LYS A 326 15.61 -24.63 -8.93
CA LYS A 326 15.94 -25.50 -10.07
C LYS A 326 16.20 -24.75 -11.38
N ARG A 327 15.61 -23.57 -11.56
CA ARG A 327 15.70 -22.80 -12.81
C ARG A 327 16.98 -21.99 -12.95
N GLY A 328 17.84 -21.93 -11.92
CA GLY A 328 19.03 -21.06 -11.94
C GLY A 328 18.65 -19.58 -11.93
N SER A 329 17.66 -19.25 -11.10
CA SER A 329 17.05 -17.93 -10.99
C SER A 329 18.00 -16.82 -10.54
N THR A 330 17.62 -15.58 -10.84
CA THR A 330 18.39 -14.38 -10.45
C THR A 330 18.41 -14.20 -8.93
N PRO A 331 19.35 -13.43 -8.36
CA PRO A 331 19.36 -13.14 -6.92
C PRO A 331 18.04 -12.54 -6.41
N SER A 332 17.39 -11.66 -7.18
CA SER A 332 16.09 -11.10 -6.81
C SER A 332 14.98 -12.15 -6.79
N GLU A 333 14.94 -13.07 -7.75
CA GLU A 333 13.95 -14.17 -7.77
C GLU A 333 14.14 -15.13 -6.60
N LEU A 334 15.40 -15.43 -6.24
CA LEU A 334 15.72 -16.26 -5.08
C LEU A 334 15.25 -15.61 -3.77
N VAL A 335 15.43 -14.29 -3.63
CA VAL A 335 14.91 -13.51 -2.50
C VAL A 335 13.39 -13.55 -2.44
N GLN A 336 12.70 -13.36 -3.57
CA GLN A 336 11.24 -13.43 -3.61
C GLN A 336 10.73 -14.82 -3.17
N ALA A 337 11.36 -15.88 -3.67
CA ALA A 337 11.04 -17.25 -3.28
C ALA A 337 11.28 -17.49 -1.78
N ARG A 338 12.37 -16.93 -1.25
CA ARG A 338 12.73 -17.00 0.16
C ARG A 338 11.71 -16.31 1.06
N SER A 339 11.35 -15.06 0.74
CA SER A 339 10.36 -14.28 1.48
C SER A 339 8.99 -14.97 1.49
N LYS A 340 8.54 -15.48 0.34
CA LYS A 340 7.28 -16.25 0.24
C LYS A 340 7.32 -17.52 1.08
N LEU A 341 8.43 -18.27 1.06
CA LEU A 341 8.60 -19.46 1.88
C LEU A 341 8.57 -19.12 3.37
N ALA A 342 9.29 -18.07 3.80
CA ALA A 342 9.33 -17.62 5.19
C ALA A 342 7.94 -17.18 5.69
N ALA A 343 7.20 -16.41 4.89
CA ALA A 343 5.82 -16.02 5.22
C ALA A 343 4.91 -17.24 5.37
N ALA A 344 4.99 -18.20 4.46
CA ALA A 344 4.20 -19.44 4.54
C ALA A 344 4.57 -20.29 5.77
N VAL A 345 5.84 -20.32 6.17
CA VAL A 345 6.30 -20.99 7.39
C VAL A 345 5.74 -20.31 8.64
N ALA A 346 5.79 -18.98 8.71
CA ALA A 346 5.26 -18.23 9.84
C ALA A 346 3.73 -18.35 9.95
N GLU A 347 3.01 -18.28 8.84
CA GLU A 347 1.56 -18.54 8.80
C GLU A 347 1.21 -20.00 9.13
N PHE A 348 2.06 -20.95 8.75
CA PHE A 348 1.89 -22.33 9.21
C PHE A 348 1.96 -22.41 10.74
N HIS A 349 2.93 -21.71 11.36
CA HIS A 349 3.06 -21.66 12.81
C HIS A 349 1.90 -20.92 13.51
N SER A 350 1.39 -19.83 12.93
CA SER A 350 0.26 -19.06 13.47
C SER A 350 -1.02 -19.91 13.59
N ARG A 351 -1.19 -20.90 12.70
CA ARG A 351 -2.36 -21.77 12.63
C ARG A 351 -2.36 -22.94 13.63
N LYS A 352 -1.35 -23.03 14.50
CA LYS A 352 -1.32 -24.02 15.58
C LYS A 352 -2.52 -23.81 16.50
N LYS A 353 -3.30 -24.88 16.75
CA LYS A 353 -4.43 -24.79 17.67
C LYS A 353 -3.93 -24.56 19.11
N PRO A 354 -4.52 -23.60 19.84
CA PRO A 354 -4.12 -23.27 21.21
C PRO A 354 -4.30 -24.46 22.14
#